data_AF-A0A327R0L8-F1
#
_entry.id   AF-A0A327R0L8-F1
#
_cell.length_a   1.000
_cell.length_b   1.000
_cell.length_c   1.000
_cell.angle_alpha   90.00
_cell.angle_beta   90.00
_cell.angle_gamma   90.00
#
_symmetry.space_group_name_H-M   'P 1'
#
loop_
_entity.id
_entity.type
_entity.pdbx_description
1 polymer ?
#
loop_
_entity_poly.entity_id
_entity_poly.type
_entity_poly.pdbx_seq_one_letter_code
_entity_poly.pdbx_strand_id
1 'polypeptide(L)'
;MRYLLFFSVLIMMAACNSKPTPQAPPTDTTILLPDGDTTTRPAMQIPDSLVVRVDTSGVFIGDLQVHSNAELGSKLLDTLNDMYQTMHQLPKGIALLFSDQILMGVRGNVHDAVKDAQNNMLSIVADQQFHTSMKKLQQAQKDSLMQQFPILYQKH
;
A
#
# COMPACT_ATOMS: atom_id res chain seq x y z
N MET A 1 -20.33 -0.39 -60.03
CA MET A 1 -18.95 0.13 -59.92
C MET A 1 -18.14 -0.83 -59.06
N ARG A 2 -17.12 -1.46 -59.67
CA ARG A 2 -16.04 -2.16 -58.97
C ARG A 2 -15.05 -1.12 -58.44
N TYR A 3 -14.47 -1.30 -57.25
CA TYR A 3 -13.03 -1.47 -57.00
C TYR A 3 -12.77 -1.68 -55.50
N LEU A 4 -12.18 -2.84 -55.20
CA LEU A 4 -11.44 -3.19 -53.99
C LEU A 4 -10.15 -2.35 -53.91
N LEU A 5 -9.79 -1.82 -52.74
CA LEU A 5 -8.40 -1.48 -52.44
C LEU A 5 -8.08 -1.76 -50.95
N PHE A 6 -7.36 -2.87 -50.75
CA PHE A 6 -6.50 -3.16 -49.61
C PHE A 6 -5.37 -2.12 -49.54
N PHE A 7 -5.04 -1.62 -48.35
CA PHE A 7 -3.77 -0.94 -48.10
C PHE A 7 -3.13 -1.50 -46.83
N SER A 8 -2.24 -2.48 -47.03
CA SER A 8 -1.22 -2.92 -46.11
C SER A 8 0.05 -2.11 -46.38
N VAL A 9 0.61 -1.46 -45.35
CA VAL A 9 1.89 -0.75 -45.46
C VAL A 9 2.95 -1.45 -44.61
N LEU A 10 3.93 -1.99 -45.34
CA LEU A 10 5.24 -2.47 -44.92
C LEU A 10 5.99 -1.41 -44.10
N ILE A 11 6.72 -1.83 -43.06
CA ILE A 11 7.90 -1.10 -42.59
C ILE A 11 9.12 -1.99 -42.77
N MET A 12 10.03 -1.50 -43.61
CA MET A 12 11.32 -2.08 -43.98
C MET A 12 12.26 -2.18 -42.77
N MET A 13 12.93 -3.33 -42.68
CA MET A 13 14.24 -3.44 -42.04
C MET A 13 15.29 -2.69 -42.85
N ALA A 14 16.11 -1.89 -42.18
CA ALA A 14 17.41 -1.46 -42.70
C ALA A 14 18.49 -1.89 -41.70
N ALA A 15 19.36 -2.79 -42.16
CA ALA A 15 20.50 -3.30 -41.41
C ALA A 15 21.74 -2.40 -41.60
N CYS A 16 22.48 -2.25 -40.51
CA CYS A 16 23.94 -2.25 -40.39
C CYS A 16 24.79 -1.44 -41.38
N ASN A 17 25.45 -0.38 -40.88
CA ASN A 17 26.88 -0.20 -41.14
C ASN A 17 27.54 0.77 -40.14
N SER A 18 28.33 0.25 -39.19
CA SER A 18 29.36 1.01 -38.47
C SER A 18 30.44 0.05 -38.00
N LYS A 19 31.68 0.34 -38.44
CA LYS A 19 32.90 -0.49 -38.34
C LYS A 19 33.40 -0.67 -36.90
N PRO A 20 34.17 -1.74 -36.61
CA PRO A 20 34.64 -2.06 -35.26
C PRO A 20 35.85 -1.20 -34.88
N THR A 21 35.79 -0.54 -33.73
CA THR A 21 36.96 0.06 -33.07
C THR A 21 37.49 -0.96 -32.03
N PRO A 22 38.82 -1.12 -31.86
CA PRO A 22 39.39 -2.21 -31.08
C PRO A 22 38.95 -2.17 -29.61
N GLN A 23 38.29 -3.25 -29.20
CA GLN A 23 37.81 -3.53 -27.87
C GLN A 23 39.03 -3.77 -26.96
N ALA A 24 39.22 -2.91 -25.97
CA ALA A 24 40.12 -3.20 -24.85
C ALA A 24 39.67 -4.53 -24.20
N PRO A 25 40.59 -5.41 -23.77
CA PRO A 25 40.21 -6.65 -23.12
C PRO A 25 39.34 -6.31 -21.91
N PRO A 26 38.10 -6.80 -21.83
CA PRO A 26 37.28 -6.59 -20.65
C PRO A 26 38.00 -7.29 -19.51
N THR A 27 38.40 -6.52 -18.51
CA THR A 27 38.76 -7.06 -17.20
C THR A 27 37.59 -7.94 -16.77
N ASP A 28 37.83 -9.25 -16.68
CA ASP A 28 36.89 -10.23 -16.12
C ASP A 28 36.59 -9.81 -14.68
N THR A 29 35.64 -8.89 -14.56
CA THR A 29 34.94 -8.66 -13.31
C THR A 29 34.01 -9.85 -13.26
N THR A 30 34.45 -10.91 -12.59
CA THR A 30 33.58 -12.02 -12.23
C THR A 30 32.44 -11.40 -11.42
N ILE A 31 31.34 -11.08 -12.10
CA ILE A 31 30.09 -10.79 -11.44
C ILE A 31 29.71 -12.12 -10.83
N LEU A 32 30.00 -12.29 -9.54
CA LEU A 32 29.28 -13.26 -8.74
C LEU A 32 27.81 -12.85 -8.84
N LEU A 33 27.06 -13.53 -9.71
CA LEU A 33 25.62 -13.55 -9.56
C LEU A 33 25.38 -14.15 -8.16
N PRO A 34 24.68 -13.47 -7.25
CA PRO A 34 24.27 -14.10 -6.01
C PRO A 34 23.51 -15.36 -6.38
N ASP A 35 23.90 -16.47 -5.76
CA ASP A 35 23.25 -17.77 -5.92
C ASP A 35 21.75 -17.56 -5.92
N GLY A 36 21.10 -18.04 -6.98
CA GLY A 36 19.69 -17.85 -7.23
C GLY A 36 18.87 -18.45 -6.10
N ASP A 37 18.54 -17.62 -5.11
CA ASP A 37 17.47 -17.88 -4.18
C ASP A 37 16.21 -17.20 -4.71
N THR A 38 15.32 -17.99 -5.30
CA THR A 38 14.00 -17.56 -5.77
C THR A 38 13.04 -17.17 -4.65
N THR A 39 13.51 -16.98 -3.41
CA THR A 39 12.68 -16.55 -2.25
C THR A 39 12.71 -15.04 -1.97
N THR A 40 13.65 -14.28 -2.53
CA THR A 40 13.73 -12.81 -2.31
C THR A 40 12.78 -12.04 -3.22
N ARG A 41 11.46 -12.17 -3.00
CA ARG A 41 10.63 -10.99 -3.17
C ARG A 41 11.12 -9.97 -2.14
N PRO A 42 11.29 -8.68 -2.46
CA PRO A 42 11.53 -7.70 -1.40
C PRO A 42 10.40 -7.88 -0.39
N ALA A 43 10.75 -8.28 0.83
CA ALA A 43 9.79 -8.38 1.90
C ALA A 43 9.13 -7.00 1.97
N MET A 44 7.85 -6.92 1.65
CA MET A 44 7.10 -5.69 1.71
C MET A 44 7.23 -5.21 3.16
N GLN A 45 8.00 -4.14 3.37
CA GLN A 45 8.23 -3.63 4.70
C GLN A 45 6.96 -2.91 5.13
N ILE A 46 6.38 -3.36 6.23
CA ILE A 46 5.25 -2.67 6.84
C ILE A 46 5.80 -1.42 7.50
N PRO A 47 5.27 -0.24 7.17
CA PRO A 47 5.70 0.97 7.85
C PRO A 47 5.39 0.88 9.35
N ASP A 48 6.28 1.39 10.19
CA ASP A 48 6.03 1.47 11.64
C ASP A 48 4.76 2.27 11.96
N SER A 49 4.42 3.27 11.13
CA SER A 49 3.20 4.05 11.26
C SER A 49 2.60 4.35 9.90
N LEU A 50 1.28 4.21 9.79
CA LEU A 50 0.54 4.64 8.60
C LEU A 50 0.27 6.14 8.72
N VAL A 51 0.69 6.92 7.72
CA VAL A 51 0.50 8.37 7.74
C VAL A 51 -0.79 8.72 7.01
N VAL A 52 -1.71 9.40 7.69
CA VAL A 52 -2.85 10.06 7.06
C VAL A 52 -2.56 11.55 7.01
N ARG A 53 -2.29 12.08 5.82
CA ARG A 53 -1.98 13.50 5.62
C ARG A 53 -3.19 14.22 5.04
N VAL A 54 -3.50 15.39 5.58
CA VAL A 54 -4.60 16.24 5.16
C VAL A 54 -4.04 17.63 4.88
N ASP A 55 -4.06 18.03 3.62
CA ASP A 55 -3.60 19.33 3.18
C ASP A 55 -4.60 19.98 2.21
N THR A 56 -4.21 21.13 1.63
CA THR A 56 -5.07 21.88 0.69
C THR A 56 -5.28 21.14 -0.64
N SER A 57 -4.47 20.13 -0.96
CA SER A 57 -4.58 19.31 -2.16
C SER A 57 -5.42 18.04 -1.96
N GLY A 58 -5.70 17.68 -0.70
CA GLY A 58 -6.61 16.58 -0.36
C GLY A 58 -6.20 15.79 0.87
N VAL A 59 -6.77 14.59 0.98
CA VAL A 59 -6.43 13.61 2.01
C VAL A 59 -5.61 12.49 1.39
N PHE A 60 -4.59 12.02 2.09
CA PHE A 60 -3.69 10.98 1.65
C PHE A 60 -3.54 9.91 2.73
N ILE A 61 -3.44 8.65 2.33
CA ILE A 61 -3.13 7.50 3.18
C ILE A 61 -1.83 6.88 2.65
N GLY A 62 -0.70 7.14 3.30
CA GLY A 62 0.61 6.92 2.69
C GLY A 62 0.73 7.71 1.38
N ASP A 63 0.98 7.01 0.28
CA ASP A 63 1.08 7.61 -1.07
C ASP A 63 -0.27 7.65 -1.83
N LEU A 64 -1.35 7.09 -1.26
CA LEU A 64 -2.66 7.02 -1.90
C LEU A 64 -3.45 8.31 -1.65
N GLN A 65 -3.81 9.03 -2.72
CA GLN A 65 -4.74 10.16 -2.63
C GLN A 65 -6.19 9.68 -2.52
N VAL A 66 -6.90 10.20 -1.52
CA VAL A 66 -8.33 10.00 -1.31
C VAL A 66 -9.07 11.20 -1.91
N HIS A 67 -9.94 10.93 -2.87
CA HIS A 67 -10.64 11.96 -3.65
C HIS A 67 -11.76 12.66 -2.88
N SER A 68 -12.24 12.04 -1.80
CA SER A 68 -13.32 12.56 -0.96
C SER A 68 -13.11 12.20 0.50
N ASN A 69 -13.33 13.15 1.40
CA ASN A 69 -13.28 12.90 2.85
C ASN A 69 -14.27 11.82 3.30
N ALA A 70 -15.39 11.63 2.59
CA ALA A 70 -16.37 10.60 2.90
C ALA A 70 -15.85 9.18 2.63
N GLU A 71 -14.87 9.04 1.74
CA GLU A 71 -14.27 7.74 1.37
C GLU A 71 -13.05 7.40 2.24
N LEU A 72 -12.60 8.33 3.09
CA LEU A 72 -11.41 8.14 3.92
C LEU A 72 -11.51 6.87 4.77
N GLY A 73 -12.63 6.68 5.47
CA GLY A 73 -12.82 5.54 6.36
C GLY A 73 -12.76 4.20 5.62
N SER A 74 -13.40 4.11 4.45
CA SER A 74 -13.37 2.88 3.64
C SER A 74 -12.00 2.63 3.04
N LYS A 75 -11.32 3.64 2.48
CA LYS A 75 -9.97 3.48 1.93
C LYS A 75 -8.94 3.12 2.99
N LEU A 76 -9.07 3.67 4.19
CA LEU A 76 -8.21 3.33 5.31
C LEU A 76 -8.43 1.88 5.75
N LEU A 77 -9.69 1.46 5.87
CA LEU A 77 -10.04 0.07 6.17
C LEU A 77 -9.50 -0.89 5.10
N ASP A 78 -9.69 -0.57 3.82
CA ASP A 78 -9.19 -1.39 2.70
C ASP A 78 -7.67 -1.55 2.79
N THR A 79 -6.96 -0.46 3.07
CA THR A 79 -5.49 -0.47 3.18
C THR A 79 -5.03 -1.33 4.37
N LEU A 80 -5.68 -1.19 5.53
CA LEU A 80 -5.37 -2.01 6.71
C LEU A 80 -5.69 -3.49 6.47
N ASN A 81 -6.82 -3.78 5.84
CA ASN A 81 -7.19 -5.15 5.51
C ASN A 81 -6.23 -5.76 4.49
N ASP A 82 -5.81 -5.03 3.45
CA ASP A 82 -4.84 -5.51 2.48
C ASP A 82 -3.48 -5.84 3.12
N MET A 83 -2.98 -4.96 4.00
CA MET A 83 -1.77 -5.24 4.79
C MET A 83 -1.92 -6.50 5.64
N TYR A 84 -3.06 -6.65 6.32
CA TYR A 84 -3.32 -7.80 7.18
C TYR A 84 -3.50 -9.12 6.39
N GLN A 85 -4.20 -9.10 5.26
CA GLN A 85 -4.38 -10.31 4.44
C GLN A 85 -3.08 -10.73 3.75
N THR A 86 -2.23 -9.76 3.37
CA THR A 86 -0.99 -10.04 2.64
C THR A 86 0.16 -10.44 3.57
N MET A 87 0.26 -9.80 4.75
CA MET A 87 1.43 -9.94 5.63
C MET A 87 1.08 -10.43 7.04
N HIS A 88 -0.20 -10.59 7.37
CA HIS A 88 -0.69 -10.94 8.71
C HIS A 88 -0.17 -10.02 9.81
N GLN A 89 0.11 -8.77 9.44
CA GLN A 89 0.68 -7.76 10.30
C GLN A 89 0.05 -6.41 9.95
N LEU A 90 0.08 -5.50 10.92
CA LEU A 90 -0.41 -4.14 10.78
C LEU A 90 0.67 -3.15 11.25
N PRO A 91 0.63 -1.89 10.80
CA PRO A 91 1.48 -0.83 11.35
C PRO A 91 1.28 -0.69 12.86
N LYS A 92 2.24 -0.08 13.58
CA LYS A 92 2.11 0.10 15.03
C LYS A 92 1.13 1.22 15.41
N GLY A 93 0.89 2.16 14.50
CA GLY A 93 0.00 3.28 14.74
C GLY A 93 -0.39 4.03 13.47
N ILE A 94 -1.26 5.03 13.64
CA ILE A 94 -1.66 5.99 12.61
C ILE A 94 -1.16 7.39 13.03
N ALA A 95 -0.44 8.05 12.15
CA ALA A 95 -0.01 9.44 12.32
C ALA A 95 -0.93 10.36 11.51
N LEU A 96 -1.63 11.27 12.18
CA LEU A 96 -2.49 12.26 11.53
C LEU A 96 -1.70 13.56 11.34
N LEU A 97 -1.45 13.93 10.09
CA LEU A 97 -0.73 15.14 9.73
C LEU A 97 -1.68 16.13 9.08
N PHE A 98 -1.81 17.30 9.68
CA PHE A 98 -2.75 18.33 9.27
C PHE A 98 -1.99 19.58 8.83
N SER A 99 -2.29 20.10 7.64
CA SER A 99 -1.83 21.43 7.23
C SER A 99 -2.47 22.52 8.10
N ASP A 100 -1.78 23.66 8.23
CA ASP A 100 -2.28 24.82 8.99
C ASP A 100 -3.53 25.45 8.34
N GLN A 101 -3.75 25.20 7.05
CA GLN A 101 -4.80 25.86 6.25
C GLN A 101 -6.09 25.04 6.10
N ILE A 102 -6.29 23.98 6.89
CA ILE A 102 -7.50 23.13 6.78
C ILE A 102 -8.61 23.56 7.73
N LEU A 103 -9.85 23.37 7.27
CA LEU A 103 -11.05 23.64 8.05
C LEU A 103 -11.15 22.69 9.25
N MET A 104 -11.56 23.21 10.43
CA MET A 104 -11.75 22.41 11.65
C MET A 104 -12.68 21.19 11.45
N GLY A 105 -13.72 21.32 10.61
CA GLY A 105 -14.66 20.22 10.34
C GLY A 105 -14.02 19.01 9.62
N VAL A 106 -12.94 19.24 8.86
CA VAL A 106 -12.20 18.15 8.20
C VAL A 106 -11.41 17.34 9.23
N ARG A 107 -10.85 18.00 10.25
CA ARG A 107 -10.13 17.31 11.32
C ARG A 107 -11.03 16.33 12.06
N GLY A 108 -12.20 16.78 12.51
CA GLY A 108 -13.17 15.92 13.20
C GLY A 108 -13.56 14.70 12.37
N ASN A 109 -13.89 14.91 11.09
CA ASN A 109 -14.22 13.81 10.17
C ASN A 109 -13.07 12.80 10.01
N VAL A 110 -11.82 13.27 9.94
CA VAL A 110 -10.64 12.38 9.84
C VAL A 110 -10.49 11.53 11.09
N HIS A 111 -10.65 12.11 12.28
CA HIS A 111 -10.61 11.37 13.54
C HIS A 111 -11.71 10.30 13.63
N ASP A 112 -12.94 10.66 13.25
CA ASP A 112 -14.06 9.73 13.25
C ASP A 112 -13.86 8.59 12.24
N ALA A 113 -13.41 8.91 11.02
CA ALA A 113 -13.10 7.93 9.98
C ALA A 113 -12.00 6.95 10.41
N VAL A 114 -10.96 7.42 11.09
CA VAL A 114 -9.88 6.59 11.62
C VAL A 114 -10.41 5.63 12.69
N LYS A 115 -11.20 6.15 13.62
CA LYS A 115 -11.83 5.35 14.68
C LYS A 115 -12.75 4.27 14.12
N ASP A 116 -13.55 4.61 13.12
CA ASP A 116 -14.46 3.67 12.47
C ASP A 116 -13.67 2.58 11.72
N ALA A 117 -12.61 2.94 11.01
CA ALA A 117 -11.72 1.98 10.35
C ALA A 117 -11.06 1.03 11.36
N GLN A 118 -10.56 1.54 12.49
CA GLN A 118 -9.98 0.72 13.57
C GLN A 118 -11.01 -0.26 14.16
N ASN A 119 -12.24 0.21 14.44
CA ASN A 119 -13.31 -0.65 14.99
C ASN A 119 -13.74 -1.76 14.02
N ASN A 120 -13.84 -1.42 12.73
CA ASN A 120 -14.17 -2.38 11.68
C ASN A 120 -13.06 -3.41 11.52
N MET A 121 -11.80 -2.97 11.48
CA MET A 121 -10.65 -3.86 11.37
C MET A 121 -10.52 -4.77 12.60
N LEU A 122 -10.75 -4.25 13.80
CA LEU A 122 -10.79 -5.05 15.02
C LEU A 122 -11.86 -6.14 14.98
N SER A 123 -13.02 -5.86 14.37
CA SER A 123 -14.07 -6.85 14.18
C SER A 123 -13.65 -7.95 13.20
N ILE A 124 -12.96 -7.59 12.11
CA ILE A 124 -12.41 -8.55 11.13
C ILE A 124 -11.37 -9.46 11.80
N VAL A 125 -10.41 -8.89 12.52
CA VAL A 125 -9.35 -9.67 13.18
C VAL A 125 -9.92 -10.58 14.28
N ALA A 126 -10.88 -10.09 15.07
CA ALA A 126 -11.52 -10.88 16.11
C ALA A 126 -12.26 -12.11 15.55
N ASP A 127 -13.00 -11.91 14.45
CA ASP A 127 -13.71 -13.00 13.78
C ASP A 127 -12.74 -14.01 13.15
N GLN A 128 -11.66 -13.53 12.52
CA GLN A 128 -10.67 -14.39 11.88
C GLN A 128 -9.80 -15.18 12.87
N GLN A 129 -9.41 -14.58 14.01
CA GLN A 129 -8.55 -15.25 14.99
C GLN A 129 -9.32 -16.11 16.00
N PHE A 130 -10.53 -15.69 16.37
CA PHE A 130 -11.27 -16.29 17.49
C PHE A 130 -12.68 -16.75 17.13
N HIS A 131 -13.11 -16.58 15.88
CA HIS A 131 -14.47 -16.91 15.41
C HIS A 131 -15.57 -16.33 16.32
N THR A 132 -15.32 -15.11 16.83
CA THR A 132 -16.19 -14.44 17.78
C THR A 132 -16.27 -12.95 17.47
N SER A 133 -17.39 -12.35 17.86
CA SER A 133 -17.55 -10.91 17.73
C SER A 133 -16.71 -10.17 18.77
N MET A 134 -16.23 -8.98 18.42
CA MET A 134 -15.43 -8.11 19.30
C MET A 134 -16.10 -7.88 20.67
N LYS A 135 -17.43 -7.79 20.71
CA LYS A 135 -18.23 -7.65 21.95
C LYS A 135 -18.16 -8.85 22.89
N LYS A 136 -17.82 -10.03 22.39
CA LYS A 136 -17.74 -11.30 23.12
C LYS A 136 -16.31 -11.74 23.44
N LEU A 137 -15.30 -10.96 23.04
CA LEU A 137 -13.91 -11.26 23.36
C LEU A 137 -13.68 -11.23 24.87
N GLN A 138 -13.00 -12.26 25.37
CA GLN A 138 -12.52 -12.31 26.75
C GLN A 138 -11.37 -11.32 26.95
N GLN A 139 -11.10 -10.94 28.20
CA GLN A 139 -10.06 -9.95 28.50
C GLN A 139 -8.68 -10.40 27.99
N ALA A 140 -8.31 -11.65 28.21
CA ALA A 140 -7.03 -12.20 27.72
C ALA A 140 -6.90 -12.13 26.19
N GLN A 141 -8.00 -12.33 25.45
CA GLN A 141 -8.00 -12.23 23.98
C GLN A 141 -7.85 -10.77 23.54
N LYS A 142 -8.51 -9.83 24.24
CA LYS A 142 -8.35 -8.39 24.00
C LYS A 142 -6.92 -7.94 24.26
N ASP A 143 -6.31 -8.40 25.35
CA ASP A 143 -4.94 -8.05 25.70
C ASP A 143 -3.95 -8.60 24.65
N SER A 144 -4.18 -9.82 24.18
CA SER A 144 -3.41 -10.41 23.06
C SER A 144 -3.53 -9.58 21.78
N LEU A 145 -4.75 -9.18 21.40
CA LEU A 145 -4.96 -8.35 20.21
C LEU A 145 -4.33 -6.96 20.36
N MET A 146 -4.38 -6.37 21.54
CA MET A 146 -3.76 -5.06 21.82
C MET A 146 -2.24 -5.13 21.72
N GLN A 147 -1.62 -6.23 22.15
CA GLN A 147 -0.18 -6.44 22.00
C GLN A 147 0.23 -6.69 20.55
N GLN A 148 -0.55 -7.47 19.80
CA GLN A 148 -0.24 -7.82 18.41
C GLN A 148 -0.54 -6.69 17.42
N PHE A 149 -1.64 -5.96 17.63
CA PHE A 149 -2.15 -4.94 16.72
C PHE A 149 -2.46 -3.63 17.46
N PRO A 150 -1.44 -2.93 17.98
CA PRO A 150 -1.63 -1.72 18.79
C PRO A 150 -2.36 -0.59 18.06
N ILE A 151 -2.24 -0.54 16.73
CA ILE A 151 -2.95 0.41 15.87
C ILE A 151 -4.47 0.37 16.03
N LEU A 152 -5.06 -0.77 16.41
CA LEU A 152 -6.51 -0.92 16.56
C LEU A 152 -7.06 -0.29 17.85
N TYR A 153 -6.17 0.14 18.74
CA TYR A 153 -6.51 0.66 20.08
C TYR A 153 -6.00 2.08 20.33
N GLN A 154 -5.41 2.71 19.31
CA GLN A 154 -4.87 4.05 19.43
C GLN A 154 -5.99 5.08 19.65
N LYS A 155 -5.77 6.01 20.58
CA LYS A 155 -6.67 7.14 20.81
C LYS A 155 -6.22 8.33 19.96
N HIS A 156 -7.17 8.99 19.32
CA HIS A 156 -6.96 10.15 18.46
C HIS A 156 -7.86 11.30 18.87
#